data_AF-A0A1I2AMY7-F1
#
_entry.id   AF-A0A1I2AMY7-F1
#
_cell.length_a   1.000
_cell.length_b   1.000
_cell.length_c   1.000
_cell.angle_alpha   90.00
_cell.angle_beta   90.00
_cell.angle_gamma   90.00
#
_symmetry.space_group_name_H-M   'P 1'
#
loop_
_entity.id
_entity.type
_entity.pdbx_description
1 polymer ?
#
loop_
_entity_poly.entity_id
_entity_poly.type
_entity_poly.pdbx_seq_one_letter_code
_entity_poly.pdbx_strand_id
1 'polypeptide(L)'
;MTTRPYLLAGILLLLACSCLRQQHPDKKDQLVRIKGTYSVQTILRKIEEQTGKRFFYSNSALDDQQKMTVNWDNLPLSDVLPGLLKNKRLHWNEKEKIVVLCPDSIHFGE
;
A
#
# COMPACT_ATOMS: atom_id res chain seq x y z
N MET A 1 21.41 55.24 18.16
CA MET A 1 20.78 53.92 18.43
C MET A 1 20.89 53.08 17.16
N THR A 2 21.94 52.26 17.06
CA THR A 2 22.23 51.39 15.92
C THR A 2 21.59 50.03 16.16
N THR A 3 20.51 49.73 15.45
CA THR A 3 19.84 48.42 15.49
C THR A 3 20.75 47.39 14.80
N ARG A 4 21.06 46.31 15.53
CA ARG A 4 21.97 45.24 15.11
C ARG A 4 21.33 44.43 13.95
N PRO A 5 21.86 44.50 12.71
CA PRO A 5 21.24 43.88 11.54
C PRO A 5 21.31 42.34 11.55
N TYR A 6 22.10 41.77 12.45
CA TYR A 6 22.36 40.33 12.56
C TYR A 6 21.15 39.52 13.09
N LEU A 7 20.21 40.16 13.79
CA LEU A 7 19.00 39.48 14.26
C LEU A 7 18.03 39.16 13.11
N LEU A 8 17.93 40.05 12.11
CA LEU A 8 17.07 39.83 10.94
C LEU A 8 17.66 38.78 9.98
N ALA A 9 18.99 38.75 9.83
CA ALA A 9 19.67 37.75 9.01
C ALA A 9 19.51 36.31 9.55
N GLY A 10 19.48 36.13 10.89
CA GLY A 10 19.31 34.82 11.51
C GLY A 10 17.90 34.23 11.34
N ILE A 11 16.87 35.08 11.26
CA ILE A 11 15.47 34.65 11.14
C ILE A 11 15.14 34.22 9.70
N LEU A 12 15.79 34.83 8.70
CA LEU A 12 15.62 34.48 7.28
C LEU A 12 16.25 33.11 6.93
N LEU A 13 17.27 32.66 7.67
CA LEU A 13 17.92 31.37 7.47
C LEU A 13 17.08 30.18 7.99
N LEU A 14 16.24 30.41 9.02
CA LEU A 14 15.37 29.38 9.62
C LEU A 14 14.11 29.08 8.78
N LEU A 15 13.60 30.06 8.02
CA LEU A 15 12.45 29.89 7.13
C LEU A 15 12.76 29.09 5.86
N ALA A 16 14.03 28.93 5.49
CA ALA A 16 14.44 28.07 4.38
C ALA A 16 14.49 26.58 4.74
N CYS A 17 14.57 26.22 6.05
CA CYS A 17 14.67 24.83 6.48
C CYS A 17 13.33 24.08 6.54
N SER A 18 12.18 24.78 6.60
CA SER A 18 10.86 24.13 6.63
C SER A 18 10.42 23.53 5.30
N CYS A 19 11.19 23.75 4.22
CA CYS A 19 10.99 23.09 2.92
C CYS A 19 11.83 21.80 2.76
N LEU A 20 12.47 21.28 3.83
CA LEU A 20 12.82 19.85 3.85
C LEU A 20 11.52 19.05 3.94
N ARG A 21 10.91 18.93 2.75
CA ARG A 21 10.21 17.76 2.24
C ARG A 21 10.15 16.68 3.30
N GLN A 22 8.95 16.55 3.84
CA GLN A 22 8.41 15.29 4.29
C GLN A 22 8.69 14.27 3.18
N GLN A 23 9.81 13.55 3.30
CA GLN A 23 10.09 12.37 2.51
C GLN A 23 9.06 11.37 2.99
N HIS A 24 7.88 11.37 2.35
CA HIS A 24 7.12 10.13 2.31
C HIS A 24 8.10 9.08 1.81
N PRO A 25 8.30 7.98 2.55
CA PRO A 25 9.16 6.91 2.08
C PRO A 25 8.65 6.56 0.69
N ASP A 26 9.53 6.70 -0.29
CA ASP A 26 9.38 6.16 -1.63
C ASP A 26 8.97 4.70 -1.43
N LYS A 27 7.66 4.43 -1.44
CA LYS A 27 7.16 3.08 -1.56
C LYS A 27 7.63 2.69 -2.94
N LYS A 28 8.79 2.05 -3.03
CA LYS A 28 9.25 1.42 -4.27
C LYS A 28 8.08 0.57 -4.74
N ASP A 29 7.37 1.07 -5.74
CA ASP A 29 6.17 0.41 -6.24
C ASP A 29 6.65 -0.87 -6.92
N GLN A 30 6.49 -1.97 -6.20
CA GLN A 30 6.94 -3.27 -6.67
C GLN A 30 6.01 -3.70 -7.79
N LEU A 31 6.60 -3.86 -8.96
CA LEU A 31 5.90 -4.20 -10.18
C LEU A 31 5.58 -5.69 -10.14
N VAL A 32 4.31 -6.01 -10.35
CA VAL A 32 3.79 -7.37 -10.37
C VAL A 32 3.42 -7.74 -11.81
N ARG A 33 3.84 -8.93 -12.23
CA ARG A 33 3.43 -9.53 -13.50
C ARG A 33 2.82 -10.90 -13.26
N ILE A 34 1.51 -11.02 -13.47
CA ILE A 34 0.77 -12.28 -13.33
C ILE A 34 -0.28 -12.32 -14.45
N LYS A 35 -0.28 -13.39 -15.23
CA LYS A 35 -1.26 -13.61 -16.30
C LYS A 35 -1.80 -15.03 -16.21
N GLY A 36 -3.13 -15.16 -16.18
CA GLY A 36 -3.82 -16.45 -16.18
C GLY A 36 -4.90 -16.55 -15.10
N THR A 37 -5.50 -17.74 -15.00
CA THR A 37 -6.52 -18.06 -14.01
C THR A 37 -5.90 -18.85 -12.87
N TYR A 38 -5.88 -18.24 -11.68
CA TYR A 38 -5.30 -18.83 -10.48
C TYR A 38 -6.23 -18.66 -9.29
N SER A 39 -6.05 -19.47 -8.24
CA SER A 39 -6.73 -19.24 -6.97
C SER A 39 -6.22 -17.96 -6.32
N VAL A 40 -7.07 -17.29 -5.51
CA VAL A 40 -6.66 -16.04 -4.84
C VAL A 40 -5.44 -16.27 -3.96
N GLN A 41 -5.35 -17.42 -3.28
CA GLN A 41 -4.17 -17.84 -2.54
C GLN A 41 -2.90 -17.82 -3.40
N THR A 42 -2.97 -18.40 -4.61
CA THR A 42 -1.83 -18.49 -5.53
C THR A 42 -1.42 -17.11 -6.01
N ILE A 43 -2.39 -16.25 -6.29
CA ILE A 43 -2.15 -14.87 -6.73
C ILE A 43 -1.46 -14.08 -5.63
N LEU A 44 -1.99 -14.12 -4.41
CA LEU A 44 -1.40 -13.45 -3.24
C LEU A 44 0.03 -13.94 -3.02
N ARG A 45 0.25 -15.26 -3.00
CA ARG A 45 1.59 -15.84 -2.86
C ARG A 45 2.56 -15.37 -3.95
N LYS A 46 2.13 -15.33 -5.21
CA LYS A 46 2.96 -14.83 -6.32
C LYS A 46 3.30 -13.34 -6.15
N ILE A 47 2.37 -12.56 -5.59
CA ILE A 47 2.62 -11.17 -5.24
C ILE A 47 3.64 -11.10 -4.11
N GLU A 48 3.49 -11.88 -3.04
CA GLU A 48 4.47 -11.95 -1.93
C GLU A 48 5.88 -12.29 -2.43
N GLU A 49 6.00 -13.27 -3.33
CA GLU A 49 7.29 -13.68 -3.89
C GLU A 49 7.95 -12.56 -4.72
N GLN A 50 7.17 -11.73 -5.43
CA GLN A 50 7.68 -10.61 -6.23
C GLN A 50 7.96 -9.35 -5.39
N THR A 51 7.21 -9.15 -4.33
CA THR A 51 7.19 -7.90 -3.52
C THR A 51 7.97 -8.04 -2.21
N GLY A 52 8.17 -9.26 -1.72
CA GLY A 52 8.71 -9.51 -0.38
C GLY A 52 7.79 -9.02 0.75
N LYS A 53 6.53 -8.70 0.45
CA LYS A 53 5.50 -8.39 1.44
C LYS A 53 4.78 -9.65 1.87
N ARG A 54 4.14 -9.62 3.03
CA ARG A 54 3.38 -10.75 3.57
C ARG A 54 1.92 -10.37 3.75
N PHE A 55 1.02 -11.08 3.10
CA PHE A 55 -0.42 -10.92 3.22
C PHE A 55 -0.95 -11.85 4.31
N PHE A 56 -1.63 -11.26 5.29
CA PHE A 56 -2.36 -12.00 6.30
C PHE A 56 -3.86 -11.81 6.07
N TYR A 57 -4.58 -12.92 5.98
CA TYR A 57 -6.03 -12.92 5.79
C TYR A 57 -6.62 -14.16 6.45
N SER A 58 -7.89 -14.07 6.86
CA SER A 58 -8.66 -15.22 7.34
C SER A 58 -9.48 -15.80 6.19
N ASN A 59 -9.79 -17.11 6.24
CA ASN A 59 -10.66 -17.73 5.24
C ASN A 59 -12.06 -17.05 5.21
N SER A 60 -12.56 -16.61 6.36
CA SER A 60 -13.78 -15.80 6.48
C SER A 60 -13.67 -14.41 5.82
N ALA A 61 -12.45 -13.89 5.64
CA ALA A 61 -12.19 -12.58 5.06
C ALA A 61 -12.08 -12.63 3.54
N LEU A 62 -11.46 -13.70 3.01
CA LEU A 62 -11.18 -13.83 1.60
C LEU A 62 -11.25 -15.32 1.24
N ASP A 63 -12.17 -15.63 0.34
CA ASP A 63 -12.27 -16.96 -0.26
C ASP A 63 -10.99 -17.24 -1.09
N ASP A 64 -10.12 -18.05 -0.52
CA ASP A 64 -8.80 -18.37 -1.07
C ASP A 64 -8.86 -19.43 -2.18
N GLN A 65 -9.95 -20.20 -2.22
CA GLN A 65 -10.22 -21.24 -3.22
C GLN A 65 -10.81 -20.66 -4.51
N GLN A 66 -11.42 -19.48 -4.43
CA GLN A 66 -11.96 -18.81 -5.60
C GLN A 66 -10.89 -18.61 -6.67
N LYS A 67 -11.18 -19.11 -7.87
CA LYS A 67 -10.34 -18.89 -9.06
C LYS A 67 -10.74 -17.57 -9.71
N MET A 68 -9.73 -16.81 -10.13
CA MET A 68 -9.92 -15.54 -10.80
C MET A 68 -8.87 -15.37 -11.89
N THR A 69 -9.33 -14.82 -13.01
CA THR A 69 -8.49 -14.54 -14.16
C THR A 69 -7.94 -13.14 -14.02
N VAL A 70 -6.62 -13.03 -13.89
CA VAL A 70 -5.90 -11.76 -13.79
C VAL A 70 -4.96 -11.60 -14.97
N ASN A 71 -4.84 -10.38 -15.47
CA ASN A 71 -3.92 -10.01 -16.54
C ASN A 71 -3.19 -8.73 -16.14
N TRP A 72 -2.15 -8.88 -15.34
CA TRP A 72 -1.30 -7.78 -14.89
C TRP A 72 0.03 -7.84 -15.63
N ASP A 73 0.31 -6.79 -16.40
CA ASP A 73 1.58 -6.62 -17.08
C ASP A 73 2.31 -5.44 -16.45
N ASN A 74 3.24 -5.76 -15.54
CA ASN A 74 4.09 -4.75 -14.91
C ASN A 74 3.30 -3.66 -14.17
N LEU A 75 2.28 -4.06 -13.41
CA LEU A 75 1.48 -3.12 -12.64
C LEU A 75 2.05 -2.94 -11.23
N PRO A 76 2.06 -1.71 -10.69
CA PRO A 76 2.46 -1.49 -9.32
C PRO A 76 1.52 -2.23 -8.37
N LEU A 77 2.07 -2.79 -7.30
CA LEU A 77 1.28 -3.47 -6.26
C LEU A 77 0.14 -2.57 -5.75
N SER A 78 0.41 -1.27 -5.63
CA SER A 78 -0.56 -0.27 -5.18
C SER A 78 -1.80 -0.18 -6.08
N ASP A 79 -1.71 -0.55 -7.36
CA ASP A 79 -2.86 -0.63 -8.28
C ASP A 79 -3.45 -2.05 -8.36
N VAL A 80 -2.59 -3.07 -8.28
CA VAL A 80 -3.01 -4.48 -8.34
C VAL A 80 -3.88 -4.85 -7.15
N LEU A 81 -3.47 -4.44 -5.95
CA LEU A 81 -4.15 -4.76 -4.70
C LEU A 81 -5.59 -4.22 -4.66
N PRO A 82 -5.87 -2.92 -4.89
CA PRO A 82 -7.24 -2.44 -4.95
C PRO A 82 -7.99 -3.06 -6.13
N GLY A 83 -7.36 -3.34 -7.28
CA GLY A 83 -8.03 -4.04 -8.38
C GLY A 83 -8.52 -5.45 -8.01
N LEU A 84 -7.70 -6.19 -7.27
CA LEU A 84 -8.02 -7.52 -6.75
C LEU A 84 -9.14 -7.47 -5.68
N LEU A 85 -9.09 -6.46 -4.81
CA LEU A 85 -9.99 -6.31 -3.66
C LEU A 85 -11.29 -5.56 -3.99
N LYS A 86 -11.32 -4.75 -5.06
CA LYS A 86 -12.48 -3.93 -5.46
C LYS A 86 -13.73 -4.76 -5.70
N ASN A 87 -13.57 -5.98 -6.22
CA ASN A 87 -14.69 -6.90 -6.44
C ASN A 87 -15.13 -7.63 -5.16
N LYS A 88 -14.40 -7.50 -4.05
CA LYS A 88 -14.61 -8.29 -2.83
C LYS A 88 -15.04 -7.49 -1.60
N ARG A 89 -15.19 -6.16 -1.69
CA ARG A 89 -15.50 -5.27 -0.54
C ARG A 89 -14.63 -5.61 0.68
N LEU A 90 -13.31 -5.58 0.48
CA LEU A 90 -12.34 -5.89 1.52
C LEU A 90 -11.54 -4.65 1.88
N HIS A 91 -11.31 -4.48 3.17
CA HIS A 91 -10.37 -3.48 3.68
C HIS A 91 -8.98 -4.10 3.80
N TRP A 92 -7.95 -3.37 3.39
CA TRP A 92 -6.57 -3.76 3.65
C TRP A 92 -5.90 -2.76 4.57
N ASN A 93 -5.14 -3.27 5.52
CA ASN A 93 -4.30 -2.49 6.43
C ASN A 93 -2.84 -2.85 6.17
N GLU A 94 -2.08 -1.91 5.61
CA GLU A 94 -0.65 -2.07 5.40
C GLU A 94 0.13 -1.53 6.62
N LYS A 95 0.89 -2.41 7.28
CA LYS A 95 1.85 -2.07 8.33
C LYS A 95 3.23 -2.52 7.91
N GLU A 96 4.05 -1.56 7.48
CA GLU A 96 5.45 -1.75 7.06
C GLU A 96 5.65 -2.79 5.94
N LYS A 97 5.77 -4.07 6.30
CA LYS A 97 5.96 -5.21 5.37
C LYS A 97 4.78 -6.19 5.36
N ILE A 98 3.83 -5.98 6.25
CA ILE A 98 2.66 -6.84 6.44
C ILE A 98 1.43 -6.13 5.89
N VAL A 99 0.65 -6.83 5.07
CA VAL A 99 -0.66 -6.37 4.60
C VAL A 99 -1.73 -7.27 5.19
N VAL A 100 -2.58 -6.74 6.06
CA VAL A 100 -3.69 -7.49 6.66
C VAL A 100 -4.96 -7.22 5.86
N LEU A 101 -5.62 -8.26 5.36
CA LEU A 101 -6.90 -8.17 4.67
C LEU A 101 -8.02 -8.51 5.67
N CYS A 102 -8.96 -7.58 5.81
CA CYS A 102 -10.15 -7.71 6.65
C CYS A 102 -11.42 -7.62 5.79
N PRO A 103 -12.44 -8.44 6.08
CA PRO A 103 -13.73 -8.26 5.43
C PRO A 103 -14.34 -6.94 5.89
N ASP A 104 -15.00 -6.22 4.98
CA ASP A 104 -15.92 -5.15 5.36
C ASP A 104 -17.07 -5.83 6.12
N SER A 105 -17.08 -5.67 7.43
CA SER A 105 -18.08 -6.27 8.31
C SER A 105 -19.42 -5.56 8.11
N ILE A 106 -20.12 -5.89 7.02
CA ILE A 106 -21.57 -5.70 6.98
C ILE A 106 -22.15 -6.81 7.85
N HIS A 107 -22.73 -6.39 8.98
CA HIS A 107 -23.52 -7.20 9.90
C HIS A 107 -24.33 -8.28 9.17
N PHE A 108 -23.95 -9.54 9.36
CA PHE A 108 -24.88 -10.65 9.18
C PHE A 108 -25.49 -10.91 10.55
N GLY A 109 -26.59 -10.23 10.83
CA GLY A 109 -27.56 -10.71 11.79
C GLY A 109 -28.50 -11.62 11.04
N GLU A 110 -28.62 -12.87 11.51
CA GLU A 110 -29.81 -13.72 11.49
C GLU A 110 -29.55 -14.94 12.37
#